data_AF-A0A7W8WPE7-F1
#
_entry.id   AF-A0A7W8WPE7-F1
#
_cell.length_a   1.000
_cell.length_b   1.000
_cell.length_c   1.000
_cell.angle_alpha   90.00
_cell.angle_beta   90.00
_cell.angle_gamma   90.00
#
_symmetry.space_group_name_H-M   'P 1'
#
loop_
_entity.id
_entity.type
_entity.pdbx_description
1 polymer ?
#
loop_
_entity_poly.entity_id
_entity_poly.type
_entity_poly.pdbx_seq_one_letter_code
_entity_poly.pdbx_strand_id
1 'polypeptide(L)'
;MHFRQMNKKIRRAAVALFASFAALSAAHAGNWCDGGVWVDAMLGSYHINPDPDTHFEQFNPGLGVECWLNNQWALTAGGFRNSLRRPSYYGGGVWAPEFAHWGIVRIAAIGGIISGYNYGNWGLGSNHTIGPVVAPIVMLEYKRVGANFIVIPPIPSDNLPFTIGFQLKVKF
;
A
#
# COMPACT_ATOMS: atom_id res chain seq x y z
N MET A 1 -44.65 -10.21 6.86
CA MET A 1 -43.73 -11.36 6.62
C MET A 1 -42.53 -11.05 5.70
N HIS A 2 -42.39 -9.85 5.13
CA HIS A 2 -41.32 -9.54 4.16
C HIS A 2 -39.93 -9.19 4.76
N PHE A 3 -39.86 -8.66 5.98
CA PHE A 3 -38.60 -8.19 6.59
C PHE A 3 -37.61 -9.32 6.95
N ARG A 4 -38.13 -10.51 7.29
CA ARG A 4 -37.31 -11.65 7.75
C ARG A 4 -36.55 -12.35 6.61
N GLN A 5 -37.02 -12.22 5.36
CA GLN A 5 -36.36 -12.80 4.19
C GLN A 5 -35.18 -11.94 3.69
N MET A 6 -35.26 -10.61 3.85
CA MET A 6 -34.21 -9.68 3.39
C MET A 6 -32.90 -9.87 4.18
N ASN A 7 -32.98 -10.05 5.50
CA ASN A 7 -31.82 -10.32 6.35
C ASN A 7 -31.12 -11.66 6.04
N LYS A 8 -31.85 -12.67 5.53
CA LYS A 8 -31.25 -13.95 5.13
C LYS A 8 -30.49 -13.83 3.80
N LYS A 9 -30.97 -13.00 2.86
CA LYS A 9 -30.30 -12.75 1.57
C LYS A 9 -28.99 -11.97 1.76
N ILE A 10 -28.98 -10.96 2.63
CA ILE A 10 -27.79 -10.16 2.94
C ILE A 10 -26.71 -11.01 3.63
N ARG A 11 -27.08 -11.84 4.61
CA ARG A 11 -26.13 -12.77 5.26
C ARG A 11 -25.57 -13.82 4.30
N ARG A 12 -26.38 -14.34 3.37
CA ARG A 12 -25.91 -15.29 2.34
C ARG A 12 -24.98 -14.63 1.32
N ALA A 13 -25.24 -13.39 0.94
CA ALA A 13 -24.36 -12.62 0.05
C ALA A 13 -23.00 -12.32 0.72
N ALA A 14 -23.00 -11.95 2.01
CA ALA A 14 -21.76 -11.72 2.76
C ALA A 14 -20.92 -13.01 2.90
N VAL A 15 -21.55 -14.14 3.22
CA VAL A 15 -20.86 -15.44 3.32
C VAL A 15 -20.34 -15.91 1.96
N ALA A 16 -21.09 -15.66 0.88
CA ALA A 16 -20.64 -15.97 -0.48
C ALA A 16 -19.42 -15.11 -0.89
N LEU A 17 -19.40 -13.82 -0.52
CA LEU A 17 -18.25 -12.93 -0.77
C LEU A 17 -17.00 -13.38 -0.01
N PHE A 18 -17.12 -13.75 1.27
CA PHE A 18 -16.01 -14.28 2.06
C PHE A 18 -15.53 -15.66 1.53
N ALA A 19 -16.45 -16.52 1.09
CA ALA A 19 -16.10 -17.81 0.49
C ALA A 19 -15.43 -17.64 -0.89
N SER A 20 -15.80 -16.65 -1.69
CA SER A 20 -15.12 -16.34 -2.95
C SER A 20 -13.74 -15.74 -2.76
N PHE A 21 -13.50 -14.98 -1.68
CA PHE A 21 -12.14 -14.54 -1.33
C PHE A 21 -11.25 -15.70 -0.84
N ALA A 22 -11.82 -16.70 -0.16
CA ALA A 22 -11.10 -17.90 0.26
C ALA A 22 -10.85 -18.91 -0.87
N ALA A 23 -11.65 -18.89 -1.94
CA ALA A 23 -11.56 -19.84 -3.07
C ALA A 23 -10.71 -19.34 -4.25
N LEU A 24 -10.20 -18.11 -4.22
CA LEU A 24 -9.31 -17.57 -5.27
C LEU A 24 -7.87 -18.13 -5.19
N SER A 25 -7.55 -19.00 -4.25
CA SER A 25 -6.20 -19.49 -3.98
C SER A 25 -5.72 -20.68 -4.85
N ALA A 26 -6.46 -21.09 -5.88
CA ALA A 26 -6.14 -22.30 -6.65
C ALA A 26 -6.04 -22.12 -8.16
N ALA A 27 -5.79 -20.91 -8.66
CA ALA A 27 -5.32 -20.73 -10.02
C ALA A 27 -3.80 -20.94 -10.06
N HIS A 28 -3.35 -22.11 -10.49
CA HIS A 28 -1.95 -22.39 -10.81
C HIS A 28 -1.52 -21.59 -12.07
N ALA A 29 -1.36 -20.27 -11.91
CA ALA A 29 -0.38 -19.55 -12.70
C ALA A 29 1.01 -20.12 -12.32
N GLY A 30 1.99 -20.10 -13.24
CA GLY A 30 3.39 -20.35 -12.85
C GLY A 30 3.70 -19.54 -11.59
N ASN A 31 4.52 -20.05 -10.67
CA ASN A 31 4.69 -19.43 -9.36
C ASN A 31 5.45 -18.09 -9.50
N TRP A 32 4.75 -17.05 -9.94
CA TRP A 32 5.35 -15.74 -10.23
C TRP A 32 5.82 -15.07 -8.94
N CYS A 33 5.19 -15.41 -7.81
CA CYS A 33 5.51 -14.89 -6.50
C CYS A 33 6.35 -15.91 -5.71
N ASP A 34 7.48 -16.38 -6.26
CA ASP A 34 8.36 -17.37 -5.61
C ASP A 34 8.88 -16.91 -4.23
N GLY A 35 9.07 -15.59 -4.05
CA GLY A 35 9.40 -14.97 -2.76
C GLY A 35 8.21 -14.89 -1.80
N GLY A 36 7.01 -15.25 -2.25
CA GLY A 36 5.74 -15.25 -1.52
C GLY A 36 4.86 -14.03 -1.80
N VAL A 37 3.62 -14.12 -1.34
CA VAL A 37 2.65 -13.02 -1.40
C VAL A 37 2.56 -12.39 -0.03
N TRP A 38 2.64 -11.06 0.02
CA TRP A 38 2.35 -10.30 1.23
C TRP A 38 1.10 -9.46 1.03
N VAL A 39 0.30 -9.37 2.08
CA VAL A 39 -0.77 -8.38 2.18
C VAL A 39 -0.35 -7.35 3.21
N ASP A 40 -0.42 -6.08 2.84
CA ASP A 40 -0.07 -4.97 3.70
C ASP A 40 -1.29 -4.11 4.05
N ALA A 41 -1.25 -3.51 5.23
CA ALA A 41 -2.20 -2.55 5.72
C ALA A 41 -1.47 -1.24 6.04
N MET A 42 -1.85 -0.17 5.35
CA MET A 42 -1.40 1.19 5.68
C MET A 42 -2.16 1.64 6.92
N LEU A 43 -1.43 2.03 7.96
CA LEU A 43 -2.03 2.43 9.24
C LEU A 43 -1.98 3.94 9.43
N GLY A 44 -0.89 4.58 9.04
CA GLY A 44 -0.75 5.99 9.26
C GLY A 44 0.52 6.59 8.72
N SER A 45 0.68 7.87 8.99
CA SER A 45 1.84 8.65 8.59
C SER A 45 2.23 9.65 9.66
N TYR A 46 3.46 10.16 9.55
CA TYR A 46 4.00 11.23 10.36
C TYR A 46 4.66 12.27 9.45
N HIS A 47 4.28 13.53 9.60
CA HIS A 47 4.74 14.63 8.76
C HIS A 47 5.83 15.40 9.49
N ILE A 48 7.00 15.58 8.86
CA ILE A 48 8.15 16.27 9.46
C ILE A 48 8.07 17.75 9.11
N ASN A 49 8.06 18.61 10.14
CA ASN A 49 7.98 20.06 10.00
C ASN A 49 6.87 20.53 9.05
N PRO A 50 5.60 20.11 9.26
CA PRO A 50 4.50 20.61 8.46
C PRO A 50 4.34 22.13 8.66
N ASP A 51 3.73 22.79 7.67
CA ASP A 51 3.21 24.13 7.86
C ASP A 51 2.26 24.13 9.10
N PRO A 52 2.47 25.02 10.10
CA PRO A 52 1.67 25.06 11.31
C PRO A 52 0.16 25.18 11.09
N ASP A 53 -0.25 25.80 9.98
CA ASP A 53 -1.66 26.02 9.65
C ASP A 53 -2.28 24.85 8.86
N THR A 54 -1.49 23.82 8.53
CA THR A 54 -1.94 22.67 7.76
C THR A 54 -2.21 21.45 8.64
N HIS A 55 -3.44 20.95 8.61
CA HIS A 55 -3.87 19.78 9.39
C HIS A 55 -3.95 18.50 8.55
N PHE A 56 -2.87 17.72 8.61
CA PHE A 56 -2.78 16.39 8.00
C PHE A 56 -3.48 15.32 8.84
N GLU A 57 -4.22 14.44 8.15
CA GLU A 57 -4.75 13.22 8.76
C GLU A 57 -3.63 12.19 8.92
N GLN A 58 -3.29 11.83 10.16
CA GLN A 58 -2.22 10.89 10.46
C GLN A 58 -2.68 9.43 10.37
N PHE A 59 -3.99 9.17 10.45
CA PHE A 59 -4.54 7.84 10.24
C PHE A 59 -4.91 7.66 8.76
N ASN A 60 -4.14 6.84 8.04
CA ASN A 60 -4.21 6.72 6.59
C ASN A 60 -4.57 5.28 6.19
N PRO A 61 -5.79 4.80 6.53
CA PRO A 61 -6.12 3.40 6.36
C PRO A 61 -6.08 2.99 4.89
N GLY A 62 -5.49 1.83 4.63
CA GLY A 62 -5.41 1.25 3.30
C GLY A 62 -4.99 -0.21 3.30
N LEU A 63 -5.06 -0.81 2.12
CA LEU A 63 -4.64 -2.18 1.87
C LEU A 63 -3.80 -2.25 0.60
N GLY A 64 -2.80 -3.10 0.63
CA GLY A 64 -1.93 -3.41 -0.49
C GLY A 64 -1.60 -4.89 -0.58
N VAL A 65 -1.02 -5.26 -1.71
CA VAL A 65 -0.47 -6.58 -1.97
C VAL A 65 0.90 -6.45 -2.60
N GLU A 66 1.82 -7.32 -2.19
CA GLU A 66 3.14 -7.49 -2.78
C GLU A 66 3.28 -8.93 -3.30
N CYS A 67 3.61 -9.09 -4.57
CA CYS A 67 4.02 -10.36 -5.18
C CYS A 67 5.54 -10.34 -5.33
N TRP A 68 6.26 -11.06 -4.46
CA TRP A 68 7.72 -11.13 -4.52
C TRP A 68 8.17 -12.14 -5.57
N LEU A 69 8.76 -11.63 -6.66
CA LEU A 69 9.25 -12.43 -7.78
C LEU A 69 10.44 -13.32 -7.38
N ASN A 70 11.20 -12.87 -6.41
CA ASN A 70 12.30 -13.56 -5.75
C ASN A 70 12.56 -12.86 -4.42
N ASN A 71 13.72 -13.09 -3.79
CA ASN A 71 14.04 -12.43 -2.53
C ASN A 71 14.34 -10.93 -2.65
N GLN A 72 14.52 -10.37 -3.85
CA GLN A 72 14.96 -8.98 -4.04
C GLN A 72 13.93 -8.07 -4.72
N TRP A 73 13.04 -8.63 -5.53
CA TRP A 73 12.10 -7.87 -6.35
C TRP A 73 10.67 -8.26 -6.03
N ALA A 74 9.80 -7.25 -5.90
CA ALA A 74 8.36 -7.45 -5.81
C ALA A 74 7.60 -6.52 -6.73
N LEU A 75 6.46 -6.98 -7.23
CA LEU A 75 5.42 -6.12 -7.77
C LEU A 75 4.44 -5.76 -6.65
N THR A 76 4.01 -4.51 -6.59
CA THR A 76 3.10 -4.04 -5.55
C THR A 76 1.98 -3.17 -6.12
N ALA A 77 0.79 -3.30 -5.54
CA ALA A 77 -0.34 -2.43 -5.82
C ALA A 77 -1.23 -2.32 -4.58
N GLY A 78 -1.92 -1.21 -4.44
CA GLY A 78 -2.81 -0.99 -3.30
C GLY A 78 -3.54 0.33 -3.36
N GLY A 79 -4.28 0.61 -2.30
CA GLY A 79 -4.98 1.87 -2.12
C GLY A 79 -5.18 2.22 -0.65
N PHE A 80 -5.18 3.51 -0.36
CA PHE A 80 -5.32 4.05 0.98
C PHE A 80 -5.99 5.42 0.95
N ARG A 81 -6.46 5.89 2.11
CA ARG A 81 -6.89 7.28 2.29
C ARG A 81 -5.70 8.12 2.74
N ASN A 82 -5.25 9.04 1.89
CA ASN A 82 -4.06 9.84 2.18
C ASN A 82 -4.31 10.92 3.26
N SER A 83 -3.24 11.62 3.66
CA SER A 83 -3.29 12.61 4.73
C SER A 83 -4.07 13.88 4.37
N LEU A 84 -4.29 14.11 3.07
CA LEU A 84 -5.20 15.12 2.52
C LEU A 84 -6.66 14.63 2.47
N ARG A 85 -6.94 13.46 3.05
CA ARG A 85 -8.27 12.82 3.14
C ARG A 85 -8.83 12.34 1.80
N ARG A 86 -7.99 12.22 0.77
CA ARG A 86 -8.37 11.77 -0.58
C ARG A 86 -8.08 10.27 -0.75
N PRO A 87 -8.86 9.54 -1.58
CA PRO A 87 -8.48 8.19 -1.98
C PRO A 87 -7.25 8.24 -2.89
N SER A 88 -6.26 7.41 -2.58
CA SER A 88 -5.03 7.24 -3.33
C SER A 88 -4.86 5.77 -3.71
N TYR A 89 -4.46 5.53 -4.95
CA TYR A 89 -4.15 4.20 -5.47
C TYR A 89 -2.74 4.21 -6.04
N TYR A 90 -1.99 3.13 -5.81
CA TYR A 90 -0.61 3.02 -6.27
C TYR A 90 -0.36 1.67 -6.95
N GLY A 91 0.64 1.66 -7.81
CA GLY A 91 1.15 0.46 -8.46
C GLY A 91 2.61 0.67 -8.85
N GLY A 92 3.43 -0.37 -8.69
CA GLY A 92 4.86 -0.28 -8.95
C GLY A 92 5.64 -1.53 -8.57
N GLY A 93 6.92 -1.33 -8.29
CA GLY A 93 7.82 -2.38 -7.83
C GLY A 93 8.58 -1.99 -6.57
N VAL A 94 8.96 -2.99 -5.79
CA VAL A 94 9.86 -2.88 -4.64
C VAL A 94 11.17 -3.58 -4.98
N TRP A 95 12.27 -2.93 -4.68
CA TRP A 95 13.61 -3.49 -4.79
C TRP A 95 14.30 -3.46 -3.43
N ALA A 96 14.66 -4.64 -2.94
CA ALA A 96 15.31 -4.86 -1.66
C ALA A 96 16.59 -5.70 -1.87
N PRO A 97 17.74 -5.07 -2.11
CA PRO A 97 18.96 -5.80 -2.47
C PRO A 97 19.52 -6.62 -1.30
N GLU A 98 20.12 -7.78 -1.60
CA GLU A 98 20.67 -8.71 -0.60
C GLU A 98 21.75 -8.06 0.29
N PHE A 99 22.59 -7.19 -0.30
CA PHE A 99 23.66 -6.51 0.44
C PHE A 99 23.14 -5.50 1.49
N ALA A 100 21.86 -5.15 1.43
CA ALA A 100 21.22 -4.20 2.34
C ALA A 100 20.26 -4.89 3.32
N HIS A 101 20.55 -6.16 3.64
CA HIS A 101 19.79 -7.00 4.56
C HIS A 101 20.64 -7.35 5.78
N TRP A 102 20.13 -7.03 6.98
CA TRP A 102 20.74 -7.39 8.26
C TRP A 102 19.70 -8.02 9.20
N GLY A 103 19.67 -9.36 9.24
CA GLY A 103 18.76 -10.10 10.12
C GLY A 103 17.29 -9.89 9.75
N ILE A 104 16.55 -9.18 10.59
CA ILE A 104 15.15 -8.83 10.31
C ILE A 104 15.00 -7.50 9.56
N VAL A 105 16.08 -6.72 9.41
CA VAL A 105 16.04 -5.38 8.80
C VAL A 105 16.45 -5.46 7.35
N ARG A 106 15.71 -4.82 6.45
CA ARG A 106 16.05 -4.69 5.04
C ARG A 106 15.88 -3.24 4.61
N ILE A 107 16.83 -2.71 3.85
CA ILE A 107 16.69 -1.41 3.20
C ILE A 107 16.29 -1.65 1.76
N ALA A 108 15.21 -1.00 1.35
CA ALA A 108 14.59 -1.18 0.05
C ALA A 108 14.21 0.18 -0.55
N ALA A 109 13.77 0.16 -1.79
CA ALA A 109 13.12 1.28 -2.45
C ALA A 109 11.86 0.79 -3.15
N ILE A 110 10.80 1.61 -3.10
CA ILE A 110 9.62 1.46 -3.94
C ILE A 110 9.66 2.49 -5.06
N GLY A 111 9.29 2.08 -6.26
CA GLY A 111 9.15 2.94 -7.43
C GLY A 111 7.90 2.61 -8.22
N GLY A 112 7.18 3.62 -8.70
CA GLY A 112 5.95 3.41 -9.46
C GLY A 112 5.16 4.67 -9.72
N ILE A 113 3.85 4.53 -9.77
CA ILE A 113 2.89 5.63 -9.90
C ILE A 113 1.90 5.61 -8.74
N ILE A 114 1.42 6.80 -8.36
CA ILE A 114 0.43 6.96 -7.30
C ILE A 114 -0.55 8.08 -7.68
N SER A 115 -1.82 7.91 -7.30
CA SER A 115 -2.88 8.88 -7.49
C SER A 115 -3.27 9.62 -6.20
N GLY A 116 -4.07 10.68 -6.32
CA GLY A 116 -4.68 11.39 -5.19
C GLY A 116 -3.89 12.60 -4.67
N TYR A 117 -2.83 12.99 -5.39
CA TYR A 117 -2.06 14.20 -5.13
C TYR A 117 -2.02 15.08 -6.37
N ASN A 118 -1.99 16.39 -6.21
CA ASN A 118 -1.78 17.34 -7.30
C ASN A 118 -0.30 17.36 -7.67
N TYR A 119 0.03 16.94 -8.88
CA TYR A 119 1.39 16.96 -9.42
C TYR A 119 1.62 18.10 -10.41
N GLY A 120 0.78 19.14 -10.44
CA GLY A 120 0.94 20.29 -11.34
C GLY A 120 1.15 19.88 -12.81
N ASN A 121 2.03 20.58 -13.51
CA ASN A 121 2.27 20.37 -14.96
C ASN A 121 2.96 19.03 -15.32
N TRP A 122 3.35 18.23 -14.34
CA TRP A 122 4.07 16.97 -14.48
C TRP A 122 3.20 15.77 -14.08
N GLY A 123 1.97 16.04 -13.62
CA GLY A 123 0.95 15.04 -13.38
C GLY A 123 0.33 14.51 -14.67
N LEU A 124 -0.15 13.27 -14.60
CA LEU A 124 -0.89 12.59 -15.66
C LEU A 124 -2.40 12.65 -15.41
N GLY A 125 -3.18 12.48 -16.47
CA GLY A 125 -4.65 12.55 -16.46
C GLY A 125 -5.18 13.98 -16.57
N SER A 126 -6.49 14.13 -16.83
CA SER A 126 -7.12 15.44 -17.08
C SER A 126 -7.06 16.39 -15.87
N ASN A 127 -6.87 15.84 -14.67
CA ASN A 127 -6.79 16.57 -13.41
C ASN A 127 -5.37 16.60 -12.81
N HIS A 128 -4.36 16.05 -13.52
CA HIS A 128 -2.97 15.99 -13.06
C HIS A 128 -2.79 15.32 -11.69
N THR A 129 -3.65 14.36 -11.34
CA THR A 129 -3.66 13.73 -10.00
C THR A 129 -2.84 12.45 -9.87
N ILE A 130 -2.17 12.03 -10.95
CA ILE A 130 -1.36 10.82 -11.00
C ILE A 130 0.09 11.24 -11.26
N GLY A 131 1.02 10.78 -10.44
CA GLY A 131 2.43 11.13 -10.59
C GLY A 131 3.36 9.98 -10.27
N PRO A 132 4.64 10.10 -10.66
CA PRO A 132 5.66 9.13 -10.30
C PRO A 132 5.93 9.19 -8.79
N VAL A 133 6.28 8.04 -8.21
CA VAL A 133 6.75 7.94 -6.83
C VAL A 133 8.02 7.11 -6.79
N VAL A 134 9.00 7.58 -6.04
CA VAL A 134 10.18 6.81 -5.64
C VAL A 134 10.43 7.14 -4.17
N ALA A 135 10.50 6.12 -3.32
CA ALA A 135 10.68 6.29 -1.88
C ALA A 135 11.56 5.19 -1.29
N PRO A 136 12.55 5.51 -0.45
CA PRO A 136 13.23 4.51 0.35
C PRO A 136 12.29 3.91 1.39
N ILE A 137 12.53 2.64 1.72
CA ILE A 137 11.77 1.87 2.71
C ILE A 137 12.77 1.22 3.68
N VAL A 138 12.49 1.34 4.97
CA VAL A 138 13.05 0.45 5.99
C VAL A 138 12.03 -0.64 6.27
N MET A 139 12.37 -1.89 5.96
CA MET A 139 11.51 -3.04 6.19
C MET A 139 12.00 -3.81 7.41
N LEU A 140 11.06 -4.22 8.26
CA LEU A 140 11.27 -5.17 9.33
C LEU A 140 10.50 -6.44 9.00
N GLU A 141 11.15 -7.56 8.77
CA GLU A 141 10.52 -8.83 8.40
C GLU A 141 10.97 -9.94 9.35
N TYR A 142 10.00 -10.61 9.98
CA TYR A 142 10.23 -11.77 10.83
C TYR A 142 9.20 -12.85 10.53
N LYS A 143 9.66 -13.98 9.97
CA LYS A 143 8.81 -15.11 9.57
C LYS A 143 7.72 -14.66 8.59
N ARG A 144 6.45 -14.62 9.03
CA ARG A 144 5.28 -14.26 8.23
C ARG A 144 4.70 -12.89 8.57
N VAL A 145 5.38 -12.10 9.40
CA VAL A 145 4.94 -10.75 9.77
C VAL A 145 6.04 -9.75 9.46
N GLY A 146 5.64 -8.53 9.11
CA GLY A 146 6.58 -7.45 8.91
C GLY A 146 5.95 -6.07 9.02
N ALA A 147 6.80 -5.06 8.91
CA ALA A 147 6.42 -3.67 8.92
C ALA A 147 7.30 -2.88 7.93
N ASN A 148 6.72 -1.87 7.29
CA ASN A 148 7.44 -0.94 6.43
C ASN A 148 7.38 0.47 7.02
N PHE A 149 8.52 1.15 7.05
CA PHE A 149 8.62 2.58 7.25
C PHE A 149 9.02 3.21 5.92
N ILE A 150 8.08 3.88 5.27
CA ILE A 150 8.25 4.45 3.94
C ILE A 150 8.61 5.92 4.09
N VAL A 151 9.74 6.31 3.52
CA VAL A 151 10.26 7.67 3.61
C VAL A 151 9.86 8.41 2.34
N ILE A 152 8.80 9.21 2.44
CA ILE A 152 8.14 9.85 1.30
C ILE A 152 8.70 11.27 1.12
N PRO A 153 9.34 11.58 -0.03
CA PRO A 153 9.78 12.94 -0.33
C PRO A 153 8.62 13.94 -0.37
N PRO A 154 8.88 15.24 -0.17
CA PRO A 154 7.85 16.27 -0.23
C PRO A 154 7.18 16.33 -1.62
N ILE A 155 5.89 16.69 -1.64
CA ILE A 155 5.14 17.03 -2.86
C ILE A 155 4.78 18.52 -2.78
N PRO A 156 5.59 19.43 -3.34
CA PRO A 156 5.42 20.87 -3.15
C PRO A 156 4.07 21.40 -3.66
N SER A 157 3.56 20.85 -4.76
CA SER A 157 2.29 21.26 -5.38
C SER A 157 1.04 20.98 -4.54
N ASP A 158 1.17 20.14 -3.50
CA ASP A 158 0.11 19.85 -2.53
C ASP A 158 0.50 20.30 -1.11
N ASN A 159 1.58 21.08 -0.98
CA ASN A 159 2.19 21.47 0.30
C ASN A 159 2.47 20.28 1.23
N LEU A 160 2.68 19.09 0.67
CA LEU A 160 2.95 17.89 1.46
C LEU A 160 4.43 17.90 1.87
N PRO A 161 4.74 17.96 3.17
CA PRO A 161 6.12 17.93 3.64
C PRO A 161 6.69 16.51 3.54
N PHE A 162 7.94 16.38 3.94
CA PHE A 162 8.57 15.09 4.11
C PHE A 162 7.76 14.23 5.10
N THR A 163 7.45 13.00 4.71
CA THR A 163 6.48 12.16 5.43
C THR A 163 7.02 10.76 5.65
N ILE A 164 6.79 10.20 6.84
CA ILE A 164 7.09 8.80 7.17
C ILE A 164 5.76 8.04 7.18
N GLY A 165 5.56 7.14 6.24
CA GLY A 165 4.42 6.22 6.21
C GLY A 165 4.70 4.93 7.00
N PHE A 166 3.68 4.36 7.62
CA PHE A 166 3.76 3.12 8.37
C PHE A 166 2.77 2.07 7.86
N GLN A 167 3.30 0.90 7.48
CA GLN A 167 2.52 -0.26 7.09
C GLN A 167 2.85 -1.48 7.97
N LEU A 168 1.87 -2.34 8.19
CA LEU A 168 2.06 -3.70 8.67
C LEU A 168 1.77 -4.70 7.55
N LYS A 169 2.51 -5.81 7.47
CA LYS A 169 2.36 -6.80 6.42
C LYS A 169 2.38 -8.23 6.96
N VAL A 170 1.64 -9.12 6.28
CA VAL A 170 1.54 -10.54 6.59
C VAL A 170 1.81 -11.37 5.32
N LYS A 171 2.65 -12.39 5.44
CA LYS A 171 3.05 -13.29 4.34
C LYS A 171 2.14 -14.52 4.26
N PHE A 172 1.70 -14.86 3.06
CA PHE A 172 0.93 -16.06 2.74
C PHE A 172 1.81 -17.15 2.14
#